data_AF-A0A2S9DVH9-F1
#
_entry.id   AF-A0A2S9DVH9-F1
#
_cell.length_a   1.000
_cell.length_b   1.000
_cell.length_c   1.000
_cell.angle_alpha   90.00
_cell.angle_beta   90.00
_cell.angle_gamma   90.00
#
_symmetry.space_group_name_H-M   'P 1'
#
loop_
_entity.id
_entity.type
_entity.pdbx_description
1 polymer ?
#
loop_
_entity_poly.entity_id
_entity_poly.type
_entity_poly.pdbx_seq_one_letter_code
_entity_poly.pdbx_strand_id
1 'polypeptide(L)'
;MSCHDVRDKAIDPFDIAVCLIDVDTHAKLKEALALAARNEISVVVSNLKFEVWLLWHVVESVTHFESKQLDRMMSEQKIFEKEKSLSPKFPVENYKRACQIARRADPKLGPGEIGPNSSTGMPWLIDILTSK
;
A
#
# COMPACT_ATOMS: atom_id res chain seq x y z
N MET A 1 -2.70 1.40 19.83
CA MET A 1 -3.53 2.54 19.40
C MET A 1 -4.07 2.18 18.03
N SER A 2 -5.39 2.22 17.86
CA SER A 2 -6.05 1.86 16.59
C SER A 2 -6.11 3.06 15.64
N CYS A 3 -6.40 2.84 14.36
CA CYS A 3 -6.51 3.92 13.38
C CYS A 3 -7.65 4.91 13.68
N HIS A 4 -8.77 4.46 14.26
CA HIS A 4 -9.85 5.37 14.66
C HIS A 4 -9.46 6.22 15.88
N ASP A 5 -8.72 5.67 16.85
CA ASP A 5 -8.20 6.46 17.97
C ASP A 5 -7.30 7.61 17.50
N VAL A 6 -6.49 7.37 16.46
CA VAL A 6 -5.61 8.41 15.87
C VAL A 6 -6.44 9.47 15.17
N ARG A 7 -7.42 9.04 14.36
CA ARG A 7 -8.34 9.94 13.65
C ARG A 7 -9.10 10.85 14.62
N ASP A 8 -9.68 10.27 15.67
CA ASP A 8 -10.53 10.99 16.62
C ASP A 8 -9.74 11.95 17.52
N LYS A 9 -8.40 11.82 17.55
CA LYS A 9 -7.47 12.71 18.27
C LYS A 9 -6.77 13.72 17.36
N ALA A 10 -7.05 13.74 16.06
CA ALA A 10 -6.43 14.70 15.16
C ALA A 10 -6.83 16.13 15.55
N ILE A 11 -5.84 17.00 15.71
CA ILE A 11 -6.03 18.41 16.08
C ILE A 11 -6.45 19.21 14.85
N ASP A 12 -5.83 18.92 13.72
CA ASP A 12 -6.10 19.58 12.44
C ASP A 12 -7.26 18.88 11.72
N PRO A 13 -8.15 19.66 11.06
CA PRO A 13 -9.20 19.08 10.24
C PRO A 13 -8.61 18.35 9.04
N PHE A 14 -9.26 17.25 8.64
CA PHE A 14 -8.88 16.44 7.49
C PHE A 14 -10.15 16.06 6.71
N ASP A 15 -10.02 15.93 5.38
CA ASP A 15 -11.15 15.53 4.53
C ASP A 15 -11.38 14.01 4.55
N ILE A 16 -10.30 13.23 4.68
CA ILE A 16 -10.34 11.77 4.62
C ILE A 16 -9.36 11.14 5.62
N ALA A 17 -9.72 9.96 6.15
CA ALA A 17 -8.84 9.10 6.92
C ALA A 17 -8.67 7.75 6.21
N VAL A 18 -7.42 7.36 5.95
CA VAL A 18 -7.09 6.12 5.22
C VAL A 18 -6.06 5.33 6.01
N CYS A 19 -6.30 4.03 6.19
CA CYS A 19 -5.36 3.10 6.81
C CYS A 19 -4.66 2.26 5.74
N LEU A 20 -3.33 2.23 5.73
CA LEU A 20 -2.54 1.35 4.88
C LEU A 20 -2.10 0.13 5.69
N ILE A 21 -2.41 -1.08 5.21
CA ILE A 21 -2.15 -2.33 5.92
C ILE A 21 -1.50 -3.34 4.97
N ASP A 22 -0.48 -4.04 5.46
CA ASP A 22 0.10 -5.20 4.78
C ASP A 22 -0.68 -6.47 5.11
N VAL A 23 -0.84 -7.36 4.13
CA VAL A 23 -1.35 -8.72 4.38
C VAL A 23 -0.31 -9.47 5.17
N ASP A 24 -0.63 -9.77 6.42
CA ASP A 24 0.18 -10.61 7.29
C ASP A 24 -0.47 -11.98 7.52
N THR A 25 0.24 -12.88 8.19
CA THR A 25 -0.27 -14.19 8.57
C THR A 25 -1.19 -14.15 9.79
N HIS A 26 -1.52 -12.96 10.31
CA HIS A 26 -2.33 -12.86 11.52
C HIS A 26 -3.81 -13.01 11.20
N ALA A 27 -4.50 -13.81 12.01
CA ALA A 27 -5.93 -14.10 11.86
C ALA A 27 -6.87 -12.86 11.96
N LYS A 28 -6.34 -11.69 12.35
CA LYS A 28 -7.11 -10.50 12.68
C LYS A 28 -7.34 -9.53 11.52
N LEU A 29 -6.73 -9.73 10.35
CA LEU A 29 -6.88 -8.79 9.23
C LEU A 29 -8.35 -8.59 8.84
N LYS A 30 -9.14 -9.67 8.76
CA LYS A 30 -10.59 -9.59 8.47
C LYS A 30 -11.36 -8.83 9.55
N GLU A 31 -11.02 -9.04 10.82
CA GLU A 31 -11.63 -8.31 11.94
C GLU A 31 -11.29 -6.82 11.89
N ALA A 32 -10.04 -6.48 11.57
CA ALA A 32 -9.57 -5.10 11.41
C ALA A 32 -10.28 -4.39 10.26
N LEU A 33 -10.45 -5.06 9.10
CA LEU A 33 -11.21 -4.54 7.97
C LEU A 33 -12.68 -4.30 8.32
N ALA A 34 -13.31 -5.25 9.02
CA ALA A 34 -14.69 -5.09 9.48
C ALA A 34 -14.84 -3.94 10.51
N LEU A 35 -13.85 -3.76 11.39
CA LEU A 35 -13.83 -2.65 12.34
C LEU A 35 -13.63 -1.31 11.62
N ALA A 36 -12.73 -1.23 10.64
CA ALA A 36 -12.50 -0.02 9.86
C ALA A 36 -13.77 0.40 9.10
N ALA A 37 -14.44 -0.56 8.44
CA ALA A 37 -15.71 -0.30 7.76
C ALA A 37 -16.80 0.24 8.70
N ARG A 38 -16.94 -0.32 9.91
CA ARG A 38 -17.90 0.19 10.93
C ARG A 38 -17.58 1.60 11.41
N ASN A 39 -16.33 2.03 11.29
CA ASN A 39 -15.87 3.35 11.69
C ASN A 39 -15.69 4.28 10.48
N GLU A 40 -16.15 3.93 9.28
CA GLU A 40 -15.99 4.76 8.07
C GLU A 40 -14.52 5.10 7.76
N ILE A 41 -13.60 4.19 8.09
CA ILE A 41 -12.18 4.30 7.77
C ILE A 41 -11.92 3.51 6.51
N SER A 42 -11.47 4.21 5.47
CA SER A 42 -11.03 3.56 4.23
C SER A 42 -9.72 2.83 4.46
N VAL A 43 -9.54 1.66 3.83
CA VAL A 43 -8.34 0.84 3.98
C VAL A 43 -7.70 0.57 2.63
N VAL A 44 -6.40 0.76 2.53
CA VAL A 44 -5.57 0.27 1.44
C VAL A 44 -4.86 -0.99 1.94
N VAL A 45 -5.06 -2.11 1.25
CA VAL A 45 -4.39 -3.37 1.56
C VAL A 45 -3.27 -3.60 0.54
N SER A 46 -2.09 -4.02 1.02
CA SER A 46 -0.96 -4.44 0.19
C SER A 46 -0.61 -5.90 0.46
N ASN A 47 -0.57 -6.72 -0.58
CA ASN A 47 -0.16 -8.12 -0.53
C ASN A 47 1.02 -8.30 -1.50
N LEU A 48 2.20 -8.74 -1.15
CA LEU A 48 2.63 -9.27 0.14
C LEU A 48 2.92 -8.19 1.20
N LYS A 49 3.47 -7.05 0.78
CA LYS A 49 3.82 -5.91 1.64
C LYS A 49 3.76 -4.62 0.84
N PHE A 50 3.74 -3.47 1.50
CA PHE A 50 3.80 -2.16 0.86
C PHE A 50 5.02 -1.99 -0.05
N GLU A 51 6.15 -2.64 0.25
CA GLU A 51 7.35 -2.59 -0.57
C GLU A 51 7.13 -3.05 -2.02
N VAL A 52 6.09 -3.86 -2.31
CA VAL A 52 5.68 -4.18 -3.69
C VAL A 52 5.37 -2.91 -4.49
N TRP A 53 4.62 -1.98 -3.89
CA TRP A 53 4.28 -0.71 -4.51
C TRP A 53 5.52 0.12 -4.84
N LEU A 54 6.47 0.17 -3.89
CA LEU A 54 7.72 0.89 -4.06
C LEU A 54 8.57 0.28 -5.18
N LEU A 55 8.69 -1.06 -5.21
CA LEU A 55 9.41 -1.78 -6.26
C LEU A 55 8.85 -1.46 -7.65
N TRP A 56 7.53 -1.34 -7.79
CA TRP A 56 6.88 -1.02 -9.07
C TRP A 56 7.17 0.38 -9.63
N HIS A 57 7.78 1.29 -8.85
CA HIS A 57 8.27 2.56 -9.39
C HIS A 57 9.50 2.36 -10.29
N VAL A 58 10.27 1.31 -10.05
CA VAL A 58 11.57 1.06 -10.70
C VAL A 58 11.56 -0.21 -11.55
N VAL A 59 10.84 -1.26 -11.14
CA VAL A 59 10.79 -2.57 -11.82
C VAL A 59 9.37 -2.85 -12.33
N GLU A 60 9.26 -3.30 -13.57
CA GLU A 60 8.00 -3.78 -14.13
C GLU A 60 7.90 -5.30 -13.94
N SER A 61 7.01 -5.73 -13.04
CA SER A 61 6.68 -7.14 -12.85
C SER A 61 5.28 -7.29 -12.26
N VAL A 62 4.53 -8.27 -12.72
CA VAL A 62 3.22 -8.68 -12.14
C VAL A 62 3.29 -10.10 -11.56
N THR A 63 4.49 -10.61 -11.31
CA THR A 63 4.67 -11.96 -10.75
C THR A 63 4.33 -11.99 -9.27
N HIS A 64 4.04 -13.19 -8.77
CA HIS A 64 4.03 -13.43 -7.33
C HIS A 64 5.44 -13.19 -6.76
N PHE A 65 5.52 -12.63 -5.56
CA PHE A 65 6.77 -12.41 -4.85
C PHE A 65 6.80 -13.24 -3.56
N GLU A 66 7.91 -13.93 -3.33
CA GLU A 66 8.26 -14.36 -1.98
C GLU A 66 8.84 -13.18 -1.19
N SER A 67 8.62 -13.13 0.14
CA SER A 67 9.15 -12.04 0.98
C SER A 67 10.64 -11.83 0.78
N LYS A 68 11.44 -12.90 0.79
CA LYS A 68 12.90 -12.80 0.65
C LYS A 68 13.32 -12.30 -0.72
N GLN A 69 12.57 -12.69 -1.77
CA GLN A 69 12.81 -12.21 -3.12
C GLN A 69 12.53 -10.70 -3.22
N LEU A 70 11.41 -10.25 -2.66
CA LEU A 70 11.07 -8.83 -2.60
C LEU A 70 12.14 -8.05 -1.84
N ASP A 71 12.53 -8.50 -0.64
CA ASP A 71 13.55 -7.84 0.18
C ASP A 71 14.90 -7.74 -0.56
N ARG A 72 15.29 -8.80 -1.30
CA ARG A 72 16.47 -8.80 -2.16
C ARG A 72 16.37 -7.78 -3.29
N MET A 73 15.26 -7.76 -4.03
CA MET A 73 15.06 -6.82 -5.14
C MET A 73 15.04 -5.36 -4.66
N MET A 74 14.42 -5.09 -3.51
CA MET A 74 14.44 -3.77 -2.88
C MET A 74 15.87 -3.29 -2.58
N SER A 75 16.73 -4.20 -2.10
CA SER A 75 18.14 -3.95 -1.84
C SER A 75 18.94 -3.73 -3.12
N GLU A 76 18.77 -4.59 -4.14
CA GLU A 76 19.46 -4.48 -5.43
C GLU A 76 19.12 -3.17 -6.16
N GLN A 77 17.87 -2.72 -6.07
CA GLN A 77 17.41 -1.46 -6.65
C GLN A 77 17.72 -0.23 -5.78
N LYS A 78 18.33 -0.41 -4.61
CA LYS A 78 18.67 0.66 -3.65
C LYS A 78 17.49 1.57 -3.33
N ILE A 79 16.30 0.99 -3.17
CA ILE A 79 15.07 1.75 -2.88
C ILE A 79 15.15 2.43 -1.51
N PHE A 80 15.81 1.78 -0.54
CA PHE A 80 16.12 2.36 0.77
C PHE A 80 17.61 2.69 0.89
N GLU A 81 17.93 3.80 1.58
CA GLU A 81 19.33 4.22 1.86
C GLU A 81 19.82 3.67 3.21
N LYS A 82 18.99 3.80 4.26
CA LYS A 82 19.21 3.21 5.58
C LYS A 82 17.89 2.77 6.16
N GLU A 83 17.84 1.56 6.71
CA GLU A 83 16.64 0.97 7.30
C GLU A 83 15.45 1.05 6.32
N LYS A 84 14.41 1.82 6.66
CA LYS A 84 13.18 2.03 5.87
C LYS A 84 13.05 3.46 5.30
N SER A 85 14.14 4.22 5.27
CA SER A 85 14.16 5.55 4.65
C SER A 85 14.34 5.41 3.15
N LEU A 86 13.38 5.94 2.37
CA LEU A 86 13.48 6.00 0.91
C LEU A 86 14.77 6.71 0.50
N SER A 87 15.45 6.16 -0.51
CA SER A 87 16.59 6.81 -1.12
C SER A 87 16.19 8.17 -1.69
N PRO A 88 17.01 9.22 -1.55
CA PRO A 88 16.78 10.50 -2.25
C PRO A 88 16.71 10.36 -3.78
N LYS A 89 17.20 9.24 -4.33
CA LYS A 89 17.16 8.92 -5.76
C LYS A 89 15.94 8.09 -6.15
N PHE A 90 15.07 7.75 -5.21
CA PHE A 90 13.85 6.99 -5.48
C PHE A 90 12.90 7.85 -6.36
N PRO A 91 12.46 7.36 -7.52
CA PRO A 91 11.68 8.15 -8.47
C PRO A 91 10.20 8.18 -8.08
N VAL A 92 9.84 9.02 -7.10
CA VAL A 92 8.45 9.18 -6.61
C VAL A 92 7.50 9.58 -7.74
N GLU A 93 7.98 10.34 -8.72
CA GLU A 93 7.24 10.76 -9.91
C GLU A 93 6.73 9.59 -10.77
N ASN A 94 7.33 8.40 -10.62
CA ASN A 94 6.91 7.18 -11.32
C ASN A 94 5.66 6.54 -10.72
N TYR A 95 4.97 7.17 -9.77
CA TYR A 95 3.76 6.63 -9.15
C TYR A 95 2.68 6.24 -10.18
N LYS A 96 2.58 6.95 -11.32
CA LYS A 96 1.63 6.58 -12.41
C LYS A 96 1.95 5.22 -13.02
N ARG A 97 3.25 4.93 -13.22
CA ARG A 97 3.72 3.63 -13.69
C ARG A 97 3.40 2.55 -12.66
N ALA A 98 3.68 2.82 -11.39
CA ALA A 98 3.32 1.90 -10.31
C ALA A 98 1.80 1.63 -10.28
N CYS A 99 0.97 2.66 -10.49
CA CYS A 99 -0.50 2.51 -10.58
C CYS A 99 -0.89 1.57 -11.72
N GLN A 100 -0.27 1.72 -12.89
CA GLN A 100 -0.55 0.88 -14.05
C GLN A 100 -0.15 -0.58 -13.81
N ILE A 101 0.98 -0.82 -13.14
CA ILE A 101 1.40 -2.19 -12.77
C ILE A 101 0.43 -2.79 -11.76
N ALA A 102 0.05 -2.06 -10.72
CA ALA A 102 -0.90 -2.51 -9.71
C ALA A 102 -2.27 -2.87 -10.29
N ARG A 103 -2.81 -2.01 -11.17
CA ARG A 103 -4.08 -2.29 -11.87
C ARG A 103 -3.98 -3.46 -12.84
N ARG A 104 -2.80 -3.78 -13.38
CA ARG A 104 -2.59 -5.01 -14.16
C ARG A 104 -2.51 -6.25 -13.28
N ALA A 105 -1.90 -6.14 -12.10
CA ALA A 105 -1.80 -7.23 -11.14
C ALA A 105 -3.17 -7.64 -10.57
N ASP A 106 -4.03 -6.65 -10.29
CA ASP A 106 -5.44 -6.89 -9.96
C ASP A 106 -6.33 -5.71 -10.44
N PRO A 107 -7.02 -5.87 -11.58
CA PRO A 107 -7.87 -4.81 -12.14
C PRO A 107 -9.12 -4.49 -11.32
N LYS A 108 -9.51 -5.37 -10.39
CA LYS A 108 -10.77 -5.24 -9.64
C LYS A 108 -10.57 -4.84 -8.19
N LEU A 109 -9.32 -4.73 -7.73
CA LEU A 109 -8.98 -4.48 -6.33
C LEU A 109 -9.53 -3.13 -5.84
N GLY A 110 -10.54 -3.20 -4.99
CA GLY A 110 -11.15 -2.04 -4.34
C GLY A 110 -10.54 -1.69 -2.97
N PRO A 111 -10.98 -0.58 -2.35
CA PRO A 111 -10.60 -0.25 -0.98
C PRO A 111 -11.10 -1.32 0.00
N GLY A 112 -10.26 -1.71 0.95
CA GLY A 112 -10.55 -2.71 1.96
C GLY A 112 -10.58 -4.16 1.48
N GLU A 113 -10.33 -4.41 0.18
CA GLU A 113 -10.27 -5.75 -0.38
C GLU A 113 -8.85 -6.35 -0.27
N ILE A 114 -8.77 -7.68 -0.16
CA ILE A 114 -7.51 -8.41 -0.10
C ILE A 114 -7.27 -9.05 -1.47
N GLY A 115 -6.38 -8.46 -2.27
CA GLY A 115 -5.97 -9.01 -3.55
C GLY A 115 -4.97 -10.17 -3.44
N PRO A 116 -4.60 -10.82 -4.56
CA PRO A 116 -3.62 -11.91 -4.58
C PRO A 116 -2.20 -11.40 -4.30
N ASN A 117 -1.27 -12.32 -4.04
CA ASN A 117 0.16 -11.98 -4.04
C ASN A 117 0.63 -11.85 -5.52
N SER A 118 1.20 -10.76 -6.01
CA SER A 118 1.37 -9.45 -5.36
C SER A 118 0.42 -8.40 -5.94
N SER A 119 -0.25 -7.64 -5.08
CA SER A 119 -1.26 -6.63 -5.36
C SER A 119 -1.22 -5.50 -4.31
N THR A 120 -1.75 -4.33 -4.64
CA THR A 120 -1.94 -3.25 -3.67
C THR A 120 -3.07 -2.31 -4.09
N GLY A 121 -3.86 -1.86 -3.12
CA GLY A 121 -4.93 -0.88 -3.32
C GLY A 121 -4.45 0.57 -3.49
N MET A 122 -3.14 0.83 -3.50
CA MET A 122 -2.56 2.19 -3.65
C MET A 122 -3.12 3.02 -4.82
N PRO A 123 -3.44 2.45 -6.01
CA PRO A 123 -4.06 3.23 -7.09
C PRO A 123 -5.32 3.97 -6.67
N TRP A 124 -6.17 3.37 -5.83
CA TRP A 124 -7.38 4.01 -5.31
C TRP A 124 -7.06 5.26 -4.46
N LEU A 125 -6.05 5.17 -3.59
CA LEU A 125 -5.62 6.30 -2.77
C LEU A 125 -5.01 7.42 -3.64
N ILE A 126 -4.19 7.06 -4.64
CA ILE A 126 -3.64 8.03 -5.59
C ILE A 126 -4.76 8.73 -6.36
N ASP A 127 -5.76 7.99 -6.82
CA ASP A 127 -6.90 8.56 -7.54
C ASP A 127 -7.61 9.60 -6.65
N ILE A 128 -7.83 9.32 -5.36
CA ILE A 128 -8.42 10.30 -4.43
C ILE A 128 -7.53 11.54 -4.25
N LEU A 129 -6.23 11.34 -4.04
CA LEU A 129 -5.29 12.46 -3.80
C LEU A 129 -5.08 13.34 -5.03
N THR A 130 -5.32 12.80 -6.23
CA THR A 130 -5.10 13.50 -7.51
C THR A 130 -6.39 13.92 -8.21
N SER A 131 -7.55 13.43 -7.78
CA SER A 131 -8.86 13.89 -8.23
C SER A 131 -9.16 15.25 -7.61
N LYS A 132 -8.67 16.30 -8.25
CA LYS A 132 -9.13 17.68 -8.06
C LYS A 132 -9.73 18.19 -9.37
#